data_AF-A0A8S2KQC8-F1
#
_entry.id   AF-A0A8S2KQC8-F1
#
_cell.length_a   1.000
_cell.length_b   1.000
_cell.length_c   1.000
_cell.angle_alpha   90.00
_cell.angle_beta   90.00
_cell.angle_gamma   90.00
#
_symmetry.space_group_name_H-M   'P 1'
#
loop_
_entity.id
_entity.type
_entity.pdbx_description
1 polymer ?
#
loop_
_entity_poly.entity_id
_entity_poly.type
_entity_poly.pdbx_seq_one_letter_code
_entity_poly.pdbx_strand_id
1 'polypeptide(L)'
;MSSPIDLSTIVKLIQYCMEKVETVISNKEVCANLADDLAIIHEILTSLDSTENSKAEQYKLHRVMIKLYRITSRTNVLFDRCRSGKRRIMIRSFLFSTSIKEELQKLKAEIPVVIGMLCLVFHIKQTSAYSRGGTAIPKVNDKIFDEEDEEDMEEAEEYYADDED
;
A
#
# COMPACT_ATOMS: atom_id res chain seq x y z
N MET A 1 -20.81 -7.45 -15.33
CA MET A 1 -20.47 -6.44 -14.30
C MET A 1 -19.49 -7.11 -13.35
N SER A 2 -18.21 -6.74 -13.38
CA SER A 2 -17.22 -7.29 -12.44
C SER A 2 -17.44 -6.65 -11.09
N SER A 3 -17.56 -7.46 -10.04
CA SER A 3 -17.66 -7.00 -8.66
C SER A 3 -16.53 -6.02 -8.35
N PRO A 4 -16.80 -4.89 -7.65
CA PRO A 4 -15.75 -3.98 -7.26
C PRO A 4 -14.74 -4.74 -6.39
N ILE A 5 -13.44 -4.58 -6.68
CA ILE A 5 -12.38 -5.13 -5.83
C ILE A 5 -12.49 -4.44 -4.48
N ASP A 6 -12.86 -5.21 -3.47
CA ASP A 6 -13.05 -4.75 -2.11
C ASP A 6 -11.71 -4.66 -1.35
N LEU A 7 -11.57 -3.66 -0.48
CA LEU A 7 -10.37 -3.41 0.34
C LEU A 7 -10.06 -4.62 1.22
N SER A 8 -11.09 -5.21 1.83
CA SER A 8 -10.95 -6.42 2.65
C SER A 8 -10.31 -7.57 1.86
N THR A 9 -10.64 -7.71 0.58
CA THR A 9 -10.08 -8.76 -0.28
C THR A 9 -8.60 -8.52 -0.55
N ILE A 10 -8.20 -7.27 -0.77
CA ILE A 10 -6.79 -6.92 -0.99
C ILE A 10 -5.98 -7.14 0.29
N VAL A 11 -6.47 -6.67 1.43
CA VAL A 11 -5.79 -6.84 2.74
C VAL A 11 -5.55 -8.31 3.04
N LYS A 12 -6.57 -9.16 2.90
CA LYS A 12 -6.45 -10.62 3.07
C LYS A 12 -5.45 -11.25 2.10
N LEU A 13 -5.42 -10.80 0.84
CA LEU A 13 -4.47 -11.31 -0.14
C LEU A 13 -3.03 -10.91 0.20
N ILE A 14 -2.82 -9.69 0.71
CA ILE A 14 -1.51 -9.23 1.16
C ILE A 14 -1.03 -10.06 2.36
N GLN A 15 -1.90 -10.23 3.36
CA GLN A 15 -1.60 -11.04 4.54
C GLN A 15 -1.23 -12.48 4.14
N TYR A 16 -2.01 -13.08 3.23
CA TYR A 16 -1.70 -14.41 2.70
C TYR A 16 -0.32 -14.47 2.01
N CYS A 17 0.05 -13.45 1.23
CA CYS A 17 1.38 -13.38 0.62
C CYS A 17 2.50 -13.29 1.66
N MET A 18 2.31 -12.48 2.71
CA MET A 18 3.28 -12.33 3.80
C MET A 18 3.53 -13.67 4.51
N GLU A 19 2.48 -14.39 4.91
CA GLU A 19 2.62 -15.71 5.54
C GLU A 19 3.28 -16.73 4.59
N LYS A 20 2.95 -16.65 3.30
CA LYS A 20 3.46 -17.59 2.29
C LYS A 20 4.96 -17.47 2.06
N VAL A 21 5.57 -16.31 2.33
CA VAL A 21 7.01 -16.08 2.12
C VAL A 21 7.86 -17.07 2.91
N GLU A 22 7.39 -17.51 4.09
CA GLU A 22 8.11 -18.47 4.94
C GLU A 22 8.30 -19.84 4.27
N THR A 23 7.41 -20.18 3.33
CA THR A 23 7.44 -21.45 2.59
C THR A 23 8.33 -21.41 1.35
N VAL A 24 8.91 -20.25 1.02
CA VAL A 24 9.74 -20.05 -0.17
C VAL A 24 11.10 -20.74 0.00
N ILE A 25 11.53 -21.47 -1.04
CA ILE A 25 12.76 -22.27 -1.01
C ILE A 25 13.90 -21.56 -1.79
N SER A 26 13.57 -20.83 -2.85
CA SER A 26 14.52 -20.15 -3.75
C SER A 26 14.28 -18.64 -3.78
N ASN A 27 15.32 -17.84 -4.10
CA ASN A 27 15.25 -16.36 -4.11
C ASN A 27 14.73 -15.76 -2.78
N LYS A 28 15.03 -16.44 -1.66
CA LYS A 28 14.49 -16.13 -0.32
C LYS A 28 14.61 -14.67 0.06
N GLU A 29 15.81 -14.09 -0.10
CA GLU A 29 16.06 -12.69 0.26
C GLU A 29 15.20 -11.70 -0.54
N VAL A 30 15.04 -11.93 -1.84
CA VAL A 30 14.20 -11.06 -2.69
C VAL A 30 12.73 -11.22 -2.34
N CYS A 31 12.27 -12.45 -2.09
CA CYS A 31 10.91 -12.71 -1.66
C CYS A 31 10.62 -12.13 -0.26
N ALA A 32 11.57 -12.20 0.68
CA ALA A 32 11.46 -11.61 2.01
C ALA A 32 11.31 -10.09 1.93
N ASN A 33 12.19 -9.41 1.18
CA ASN A 33 12.07 -7.96 0.98
C ASN A 33 10.73 -7.55 0.37
N LEU A 34 10.19 -8.33 -0.59
CA LEU A 34 8.86 -8.07 -1.15
C LEU A 34 7.75 -8.27 -0.11
N ALA A 35 7.89 -9.24 0.79
CA ALA A 35 6.93 -9.43 1.88
C ALA A 35 7.00 -8.29 2.90
N ASP A 36 8.19 -7.76 3.20
CA ASP A 36 8.36 -6.58 4.05
C ASP A 36 7.69 -5.35 3.42
N ASP A 37 7.90 -5.11 2.12
CA ASP A 37 7.23 -4.01 1.41
C ASP A 37 5.70 -4.18 1.41
N LEU A 38 5.21 -5.41 1.28
CA LEU A 38 3.79 -5.75 1.38
C LEU A 38 3.24 -5.51 2.78
N ALA A 39 4.01 -5.76 3.83
CA ALA A 39 3.63 -5.47 5.22
C ALA A 39 3.39 -3.97 5.44
N ILE A 40 4.23 -3.12 4.85
CA ILE A 40 4.04 -1.66 4.93
C ILE A 40 2.73 -1.25 4.23
N ILE A 41 2.43 -1.84 3.08
CA ILE A 41 1.16 -1.59 2.41
C ILE A 41 -0.01 -2.09 3.26
N HIS A 42 0.11 -3.26 3.89
CA HIS A 42 -0.91 -3.79 4.79
C HIS A 42 -1.21 -2.82 5.93
N GLU A 43 -0.19 -2.31 6.62
CA GLU A 43 -0.32 -1.32 7.68
C GLU A 43 -1.04 -0.06 7.20
N ILE A 44 -0.59 0.50 6.06
CA ILE A 44 -1.24 1.67 5.45
C ILE A 44 -2.71 1.37 5.21
N LEU A 45 -3.05 0.25 4.59
CA LEU A 45 -4.44 -0.11 4.29
C LEU A 45 -5.30 -0.35 5.52
N THR A 46 -4.75 -0.96 6.58
CA THR A 46 -5.49 -1.18 7.83
C THR A 46 -5.73 0.10 8.62
N SER A 47 -4.88 1.11 8.45
CA SER A 47 -5.10 2.44 9.04
C SER A 47 -6.17 3.29 8.33
N LEU A 48 -6.74 2.79 7.21
CA LEU A 48 -7.73 3.54 6.41
C LEU A 48 -9.15 3.47 6.94
N ASP A 49 -9.43 2.64 7.93
CA ASP A 49 -10.80 2.33 8.39
C ASP A 49 -11.52 3.55 9.03
N SER A 50 -10.87 4.72 9.10
CA SER A 50 -11.38 5.92 9.77
C SER A 50 -11.39 7.21 8.92
N THR A 51 -11.16 7.16 7.60
CA THR A 51 -11.09 8.39 6.76
C THR A 51 -12.25 8.53 5.78
N GLU A 52 -13.10 9.54 5.99
CA GLU A 52 -14.04 10.01 4.96
C GLU A 52 -13.27 10.64 3.80
N ASN A 53 -13.23 9.94 2.67
CA ASN A 53 -12.56 10.40 1.46
C ASN A 53 -13.53 11.12 0.53
N SER A 54 -13.10 12.22 -0.09
CA SER A 54 -13.86 12.88 -1.15
C SER A 54 -14.07 11.96 -2.37
N LYS A 55 -15.09 12.21 -3.21
CA LYS A 55 -15.34 11.39 -4.42
C LYS A 55 -14.12 11.31 -5.35
N ALA A 56 -13.34 12.39 -5.47
CA ALA A 56 -12.13 12.42 -6.29
C ALA A 56 -11.01 11.53 -5.70
N GLU A 57 -10.87 11.51 -4.38
CA GLU A 57 -9.95 10.61 -3.67
C GLU A 57 -10.41 9.16 -3.74
N GLN A 58 -11.72 8.89 -3.67
CA GLN A 58 -12.28 7.55 -3.87
C GLN A 58 -11.96 6.98 -5.26
N TYR A 59 -12.05 7.80 -6.33
CA TYR A 59 -11.65 7.36 -7.67
C TYR A 59 -10.14 7.07 -7.78
N LYS A 60 -9.30 7.89 -7.15
CA LYS A 60 -7.85 7.66 -7.11
C LYS A 60 -7.54 6.39 -6.31
N LEU A 61 -8.16 6.21 -5.15
CA LEU A 61 -8.07 5.03 -4.30
C LEU A 61 -8.46 3.78 -5.07
N HIS A 62 -9.59 3.79 -5.77
CA HIS A 62 -10.03 2.64 -6.57
C HIS A 62 -8.99 2.23 -7.63
N ARG A 63 -8.36 3.21 -8.30
CA ARG A 63 -7.27 2.92 -9.26
C ARG A 63 -6.05 2.32 -8.57
N VAL A 64 -5.70 2.80 -7.39
CA VAL A 64 -4.59 2.27 -6.59
C VAL A 64 -4.90 0.84 -6.12
N MET A 65 -6.12 0.58 -5.67
CA MET A 65 -6.60 -0.75 -5.28
C MET A 65 -6.51 -1.77 -6.42
N ILE A 66 -6.91 -1.39 -7.64
CA ILE A 66 -6.75 -2.26 -8.83
C ILE A 66 -5.28 -2.60 -9.09
N LYS A 67 -4.38 -1.61 -9.02
CA LYS A 67 -2.94 -1.84 -9.20
C LYS A 67 -2.38 -2.75 -8.12
N LEU A 68 -2.76 -2.49 -6.87
CA LEU A 68 -2.30 -3.26 -5.72
C LEU A 68 -2.79 -4.71 -5.78
N TYR A 69 -4.04 -4.94 -6.16
CA TYR A 69 -4.55 -6.29 -6.39
C TYR A 69 -3.73 -7.04 -7.45
N ARG A 70 -3.40 -6.39 -8.58
CA ARG A 70 -2.59 -7.00 -9.64
C ARG A 70 -1.18 -7.34 -9.19
N ILE A 71 -0.52 -6.43 -8.48
CA ILE A 71 0.84 -6.62 -7.95
C ILE A 71 0.86 -7.74 -6.92
N THR A 72 -0.09 -7.74 -5.98
CA THR A 72 -0.17 -8.74 -4.91
C THR A 72 -0.50 -10.12 -5.49
N SER A 73 -1.40 -10.20 -6.48
CA SER A 73 -1.69 -11.44 -7.20
C SER A 73 -0.47 -11.99 -7.95
N ARG A 74 0.30 -11.12 -8.62
CA ARG A 74 1.56 -11.52 -9.28
C ARG A 74 2.58 -12.02 -8.26
N THR A 75 2.71 -11.32 -7.14
CA THR A 75 3.61 -11.69 -6.03
C THR A 75 3.27 -13.08 -5.50
N ASN A 76 1.99 -13.35 -5.25
CA ASN A 76 1.49 -14.65 -4.81
C ASN A 76 1.91 -15.80 -5.76
N VAL A 77 1.72 -15.60 -7.07
CA VAL A 77 2.10 -16.59 -8.10
C VAL A 77 3.61 -16.79 -8.14
N LEU A 78 4.40 -15.74 -7.96
CA LEU A 78 5.86 -15.87 -7.91
C LEU A 78 6.32 -16.59 -6.64
N PHE A 79 5.69 -16.37 -5.50
CA PHE A 79 5.99 -17.10 -4.27
C PHE A 79 5.71 -18.60 -4.42
N ASP A 80 4.61 -18.98 -5.11
CA ASP A 80 4.35 -20.39 -5.47
C ASP A 80 5.48 -20.99 -6.32
N ARG A 81 5.95 -20.24 -7.31
CA ARG A 81 7.06 -20.66 -8.17
C ARG A 81 8.38 -20.76 -7.40
N CYS A 82 8.61 -19.87 -6.45
CA CYS A 82 9.82 -19.86 -5.62
C CYS A 82 9.79 -20.94 -4.51
N ARG A 83 8.59 -21.40 -4.11
CA ARG A 83 8.36 -22.56 -3.25
C ARG A 83 8.61 -23.89 -3.96
N SER A 84 8.27 -24.00 -5.25
CA SER A 84 8.41 -25.24 -6.04
C SER A 84 9.86 -25.45 -6.55
N GLY A 85 10.83 -25.44 -5.63
CA GLY A 85 12.26 -25.52 -5.91
C GLY A 85 12.83 -26.91 -6.25
N LYS A 86 12.02 -27.96 -6.38
CA LYS A 86 12.52 -29.32 -6.67
C LYS A 86 11.55 -30.08 -7.58
N ARG A 87 11.72 -30.02 -8.92
CA ARG A 87 11.40 -31.13 -9.84
C ARG A 87 11.57 -30.92 -11.37
N ARG A 88 12.41 -30.02 -11.91
CA ARG A 88 12.63 -30.00 -13.39
C ARG A 88 14.08 -29.74 -13.84
N ILE A 89 14.66 -30.79 -14.43
CA ILE A 89 15.76 -30.94 -15.42
C ILE A 89 16.60 -29.69 -15.74
N MET A 90 17.92 -29.87 -15.62
CA MET A 90 19.00 -28.85 -15.57
C MET A 90 18.96 -27.70 -16.60
N ILE A 91 18.54 -27.90 -17.85
CA ILE A 91 18.64 -26.83 -18.87
C ILE A 91 17.39 -25.91 -18.89
N ARG A 92 16.18 -26.45 -18.67
CA ARG A 92 14.97 -25.62 -18.53
C ARG A 92 14.92 -24.89 -17.19
N SER A 93 15.62 -25.39 -16.17
CA SER A 93 15.71 -24.76 -14.86
C SER A 93 16.41 -23.40 -14.89
N PHE A 94 17.42 -23.24 -15.76
CA PHE A 94 18.20 -22.01 -15.84
C PHE A 94 17.38 -20.84 -16.43
N LEU A 95 16.77 -21.04 -17.61
CA LEU A 95 15.89 -20.05 -18.25
C LEU A 95 14.64 -19.74 -17.41
N PHE A 96 14.13 -20.73 -16.68
CA PHE A 96 13.03 -20.53 -15.75
C PHE A 96 13.45 -19.67 -14.54
N SER A 97 14.66 -19.89 -14.02
CA SER A 97 15.20 -19.11 -12.90
C SER A 97 15.49 -17.65 -13.27
N THR A 98 15.98 -17.37 -14.49
CA THR A 98 16.23 -16.01 -14.96
C THR A 98 14.92 -15.25 -15.17
N SER A 99 13.91 -15.90 -15.78
CA SER A 99 12.58 -15.32 -15.95
C SER A 99 11.90 -14.96 -14.62
N ILE A 100 12.01 -15.81 -13.59
CA ILE A 100 11.48 -15.50 -12.26
C ILE A 100 12.21 -14.32 -11.62
N LYS A 101 13.54 -14.27 -11.73
CA LYS A 101 14.33 -13.16 -11.18
C LYS A 101 13.97 -11.82 -11.84
N GLU A 102 13.78 -11.79 -13.14
CA GLU A 102 13.34 -10.59 -13.87
C GLU A 102 11.95 -10.12 -13.41
N GLU A 103 11.00 -11.04 -13.24
CA GLU A 103 9.66 -10.69 -12.74
C GLU A 103 9.70 -10.20 -11.28
N LEU A 104 10.54 -10.80 -10.42
CA LEU A 104 10.75 -10.30 -9.06
C LEU A 104 11.37 -8.90 -9.04
N GLN A 105 12.32 -8.61 -9.94
CA GLN A 105 12.90 -7.27 -10.07
C GLN A 105 11.89 -6.23 -10.52
N LYS A 106 11.00 -6.58 -11.47
CA LYS A 106 9.90 -5.70 -11.89
C LYS A 106 8.98 -5.37 -10.71
N LEU A 107 8.58 -6.37 -9.93
CA LEU A 107 7.74 -6.14 -8.74
C LEU A 107 8.43 -5.25 -7.71
N LYS A 108 9.74 -5.45 -7.48
CA LYS A 108 10.53 -4.59 -6.59
C LYS A 108 10.54 -3.13 -7.03
N ALA A 109 10.42 -2.85 -8.34
CA ALA A 109 10.30 -1.49 -8.85
C ALA A 109 8.86 -0.94 -8.81
N GLU A 110 7.85 -1.80 -8.98
CA GLU A 110 6.43 -1.40 -9.00
C GLU A 110 5.87 -1.08 -7.59
N ILE A 111 6.30 -1.82 -6.56
CA ILE A 111 5.75 -1.69 -5.20
C ILE A 111 6.00 -0.31 -4.58
N PRO A 112 7.22 0.28 -4.60
CA PRO A 112 7.45 1.62 -4.07
C PRO A 112 6.60 2.70 -4.75
N VAL A 113 6.30 2.54 -6.04
CA VAL A 113 5.43 3.46 -6.79
C VAL A 113 4.01 3.40 -6.25
N VAL A 114 3.50 2.20 -5.92
CA VAL A 114 2.16 2.05 -5.34
C VAL A 114 2.10 2.57 -3.91
N ILE A 115 3.13 2.35 -3.10
CA ILE A 115 3.25 2.96 -1.76
C ILE A 115 3.20 4.49 -1.87
N GLY A 116 3.95 5.08 -2.82
CA GLY A 116 3.89 6.51 -3.08
C GLY A 116 2.50 7.00 -3.46
N MET A 117 1.77 6.25 -4.30
CA MET A 117 0.40 6.58 -4.65
C MET A 117 -0.55 6.50 -3.44
N LEU A 118 -0.40 5.50 -2.58
CA LEU A 118 -1.17 5.39 -1.34
C LEU A 118 -0.90 6.59 -0.43
N CYS A 119 0.38 6.92 -0.18
CA CYS A 119 0.73 8.07 0.65
C CYS A 119 0.15 9.39 0.12
N LEU A 120 0.13 9.58 -1.20
CA LEU A 120 -0.45 10.77 -1.83
C LEU A 120 -1.98 10.81 -1.71
N VAL A 121 -2.65 9.67 -1.82
CA VAL A 121 -4.12 9.59 -1.66
C VAL A 121 -4.52 9.88 -0.22
N PHE A 122 -3.70 9.45 0.75
CA PHE A 122 -4.03 9.54 2.17
C PHE A 122 -3.30 10.66 2.92
N HIS A 123 -2.62 11.55 2.19
CA HIS A 123 -1.80 12.62 2.79
C HIS A 123 -0.82 12.14 3.87
N ILE A 124 -0.38 10.88 3.80
CA ILE A 124 0.58 10.30 4.75
C ILE A 124 1.94 10.91 4.44
N LYS A 125 2.53 11.64 5.40
CA LYS A 125 3.89 12.17 5.28
C LYS A 125 4.86 11.01 5.13
N GLN A 126 5.50 10.88 3.97
CA GLN A 126 6.60 9.94 3.80
C GLN A 126 7.76 10.39 4.69
N THR A 127 8.01 9.68 5.78
CA THR A 127 9.28 9.80 6.49
C THR A 127 10.37 9.16 5.63
N SER A 128 11.51 9.83 5.49
CA SER A 128 12.60 9.59 4.51
C SER A 128 13.34 8.24 4.57
N ALA A 129 12.73 7.18 5.12
CA ALA A 129 13.33 5.85 5.25
C ALA A 129 13.42 5.08 3.92
N TYR A 130 12.63 5.44 2.90
CA TYR A 130 12.56 4.71 1.64
C TYR A 130 13.77 4.88 0.70
N SER A 131 14.73 5.76 1.00
CA SER A 131 15.85 6.03 0.09
C SER A 131 17.12 5.21 0.34
N ARG A 132 17.24 4.48 1.46
CA ARG A 132 18.45 3.70 1.76
C ARG A 132 18.15 2.48 2.63
N GLY A 133 17.92 1.33 1.98
CA GLY A 133 18.19 -0.04 2.49
C GLY A 133 18.17 -0.29 4.00
N GLY A 134 17.16 0.20 4.70
CA GLY A 134 17.05 0.11 6.14
C GLY A 134 15.58 0.18 6.54
N THR A 135 15.11 -0.86 7.20
CA THR A 135 13.77 -0.97 7.77
C THR A 135 13.58 0.11 8.83
N ALA A 136 12.80 1.14 8.51
CA ALA A 136 12.23 2.05 9.49
C ALA A 136 10.80 2.41 9.07
N ILE A 137 9.85 1.68 9.64
CA ILE A 137 8.43 2.02 9.68
C ILE A 137 8.30 3.27 10.57
N PRO A 138 7.68 4.37 10.11
CA PRO A 138 7.35 5.47 11.01
C PRO A 138 6.27 5.01 11.99
N LYS A 139 6.52 5.21 13.28
CA LYS A 139 5.50 5.08 14.31
C LYS A 139 4.31 5.96 13.94
N VAL A 140 3.15 5.34 13.75
CA VAL A 140 1.86 6.01 13.79
C VAL A 140 1.80 6.67 15.17
N ASN A 141 1.83 8.00 15.18
CA ASN A 141 1.67 8.76 16.41
C ASN A 141 0.17 8.78 16.70
N ASP A 142 -0.28 8.03 17.70
CA ASP A 142 -1.68 8.02 18.21
C ASP A 142 -2.04 9.33 18.95
N LYS A 143 -1.55 10.48 18.47
CA LYS A 143 -1.75 11.80 19.08
C LYS A 143 -2.19 12.84 18.06
N ILE A 144 -3.23 12.53 17.30
CA ILE A 144 -3.98 13.53 16.52
C ILE A 144 -5.44 13.47 16.96
N PHE A 145 -5.66 13.55 18.27
CA PHE A 145 -6.91 13.95 18.90
C PHE A 145 -6.53 14.54 20.25
N ASP A 146 -5.93 15.72 20.22
CA ASP A 146 -6.21 16.66 21.31
C ASP A 146 -7.41 17.46 20.79
N GLU A 147 -8.59 17.05 21.24
CA GLU A 147 -9.76 17.92 21.38
C GLU A 147 -9.30 19.13 22.21
N GLU A 148 -9.42 20.33 21.65
CA GLU A 148 -9.65 21.62 22.31
C GLU A 148 -9.20 22.72 21.34
N ASP A 149 -10.18 23.37 20.70
CA ASP A 149 -10.22 24.80 20.39
C ASP A 149 -11.62 25.05 19.79
N GLU A 150 -12.63 24.82 20.64
CA GLU A 150 -14.02 25.24 20.43
C GLU A 150 -14.25 26.46 21.32
N GLU A 151 -13.51 27.54 21.10
CA GLU A 151 -13.74 28.84 21.74
C GLU A 151 -13.01 29.90 20.92
N ASP A 152 -13.74 30.60 20.04
CA ASP A 152 -13.71 32.06 20.02
C ASP A 152 -14.66 32.65 18.96
N MET A 153 -15.50 33.55 19.49
CA MET A 153 -16.01 34.75 18.85
C MET A 153 -17.29 34.63 18.01
N GLU A 154 -18.40 34.61 18.74
CA GLU A 154 -19.57 35.46 18.45
C GLU A 154 -19.14 36.89 18.06
N GLU A 155 -20.06 37.58 17.37
CA GLU A 155 -20.12 39.05 17.21
C GLU A 155 -19.65 39.61 15.85
N ALA A 156 -20.60 39.67 14.91
CA ALA A 156 -20.72 40.80 13.98
C ALA A 156 -22.14 40.84 13.39
N GLU A 157 -23.14 41.11 14.24
CA GLU A 157 -24.41 41.68 13.79
C GLU A 157 -24.41 43.20 14.09
N GLU A 158 -25.19 43.92 13.30
CA GLU A 158 -25.51 45.35 13.38
C GLU A 158 -24.48 46.36 12.84
N TYR A 159 -24.74 46.85 11.63
CA TYR A 159 -24.99 48.28 11.42
C TYR A 159 -25.99 48.45 10.26
N TYR A 160 -27.23 48.80 10.60
CA TYR A 160 -28.17 49.45 9.68
C TYR A 160 -27.95 50.97 9.75
N ALA A 161 -27.85 51.60 8.58
CA ALA A 161 -28.39 52.93 8.27
C ALA A 161 -28.28 53.05 6.73
N ASP A 162 -29.37 52.82 5.99
CA ASP A 162 -30.31 53.86 5.54
C ASP A 162 -29.59 55.13 5.08
N ASP A 163 -29.47 55.28 3.76
CA ASP A 163 -29.47 56.57 3.09
C ASP A 163 -30.41 56.42 1.86
N GLU A 164 -31.69 56.76 2.09
CA GLU A 164 -32.59 57.28 1.05
C GLU A 164 -32.26 58.77 0.83
N ASP A 165 -31.86 59.14 -0.38
CA ASP A 165 -32.40 60.26 -1.20
C ASP A 165 -31.61 60.45 -2.51
#